data_AF-A0A2V6L039-F1
#
_entry.id   AF-A0A2V6L039-F1
#
_cell.length_a   1.000
_cell.length_b   1.000
_cell.length_c   1.000
_cell.angle_alpha   90.00
_cell.angle_beta   90.00
_cell.angle_gamma   90.00
#
_symmetry.space_group_name_H-M   'P 1'
#
loop_
_entity.id
_entity.type
_entity.pdbx_description
1 polymer ?
#
loop_
_entity_poly.entity_id
_entity_poly.type
_entity_poly.pdbx_seq_one_letter_code
_entity_poly.pdbx_strand_id
1 'polypeptide(L)'
;MFREPLIKRQESLLRITRNKKIYFAVFYADNQTKVRVIYELDVDVVLAETIRQLDRSRNVISHVGFNEVWARKHGKIVFEDRRSP
;
A
#
# COMPACT_ATOMS: atom_id res chain seq x y z
N MET A 1 -21.56 4.09 -3.60
CA MET A 1 -21.25 4.99 -4.73
C MET A 1 -20.30 6.07 -4.22
N PHE A 2 -19.12 6.18 -4.82
CA PHE A 2 -18.04 7.09 -4.41
C PHE A 2 -18.49 8.56 -4.56
N ARG A 3 -18.23 9.43 -3.57
CA ARG A 3 -18.78 10.80 -3.51
C ARG A 3 -17.79 11.90 -3.92
N GLU A 4 -16.54 11.57 -4.24
CA GLU A 4 -15.58 12.54 -4.79
C GLU A 4 -15.70 12.68 -6.32
N PRO A 5 -15.23 13.80 -6.90
CA PRO A 5 -15.13 13.93 -8.36
C PRO A 5 -14.37 12.75 -8.94
N LEU A 6 -14.87 12.18 -10.04
CA LEU A 6 -14.24 11.07 -10.78
C LEU A 6 -12.73 11.28 -10.99
N ILE A 7 -12.32 12.55 -11.16
CA ILE A 7 -10.94 13.00 -11.34
C ILE A 7 -10.02 12.56 -10.18
N LYS A 8 -10.40 12.79 -8.92
CA LYS A 8 -9.55 12.44 -7.75
C LYS A 8 -9.39 10.92 -7.58
N ARG A 9 -10.44 10.17 -7.89
CA ARG A 9 -10.40 8.70 -7.94
C ARG A 9 -9.39 8.26 -9.00
N GLN A 10 -9.45 8.86 -10.18
CA GLN A 10 -8.56 8.54 -11.29
C GLN A 10 -7.11 8.88 -10.98
N GLU A 11 -6.83 10.03 -10.36
CA GLU A 11 -5.49 10.41 -9.89
C GLU A 11 -4.92 9.42 -8.87
N SER A 12 -5.74 8.95 -7.93
CA SER A 12 -5.32 7.98 -6.92
C SER A 12 -4.96 6.63 -7.55
N LEU A 13 -5.76 6.17 -8.51
CA LEU A 13 -5.49 4.94 -9.24
C LEU A 13 -4.26 5.09 -10.16
N LEU A 14 -4.08 6.25 -10.81
CA LEU A 14 -2.92 6.55 -11.64
C LEU A 14 -1.60 6.48 -10.87
N ARG A 15 -1.58 6.87 -9.59
CA ARG A 15 -0.38 6.75 -8.74
C ARG A 15 0.04 5.30 -8.53
N ILE A 16 -0.90 4.36 -8.59
CA ILE A 16 -0.62 2.92 -8.49
C ILE A 16 -0.23 2.40 -9.88
N THR A 17 -1.07 2.61 -10.88
CA THR A 17 -0.94 1.98 -12.20
C THR A 17 0.23 2.50 -13.04
N ARG A 18 0.74 3.71 -12.78
CA ARG A 18 1.93 4.22 -13.48
C ARG A 18 3.23 3.52 -13.08
N ASN A 19 3.24 2.83 -11.94
CA ASN A 19 4.44 2.15 -11.44
C ASN A 19 4.50 0.72 -12.00
N LYS A 20 5.70 0.17 -12.12
CA LYS A 20 5.91 -1.24 -12.48
C LYS A 20 5.83 -2.18 -11.27
N LYS A 21 6.17 -1.67 -10.09
CA LYS A 21 6.18 -2.36 -8.79
C LYS A 21 5.91 -1.39 -7.66
N ILE A 22 5.43 -1.92 -6.54
CA ILE A 22 5.18 -1.16 -5.31
C ILE A 22 5.93 -1.82 -4.16
N TYR A 23 6.56 -1.01 -3.32
CA TYR A 23 7.28 -1.48 -2.14
C TYR A 23 6.72 -0.86 -0.89
N PHE A 24 6.38 -1.68 0.10
CA PHE A 24 6.02 -1.23 1.44
C PHE A 24 7.17 -1.51 2.40
N ALA A 25 7.78 -0.44 2.87
CA ALA A 25 8.84 -0.48 3.88
C ALA A 25 8.24 -0.23 5.27
N VAL A 26 8.55 -1.12 6.22
CA VAL A 26 8.21 -0.94 7.63
C VAL A 26 9.49 -0.55 8.36
N PHE A 27 9.46 0.58 9.05
CA PHE A 27 10.58 1.10 9.83
C PHE A 27 10.42 0.78 11.31
N TYR A 28 11.53 0.76 12.04
CA TYR A 28 11.49 0.65 13.49
C TYR A 28 10.89 1.92 14.11
N ALA A 29 10.05 1.77 15.13
CA ALA A 29 9.35 2.89 15.76
C ALA A 29 10.31 3.83 16.49
N ASP A 30 11.34 3.28 17.13
CA ASP A 30 12.43 3.96 17.83
C ASP A 30 13.51 4.50 16.88
N ASN A 31 13.55 4.04 15.62
CA ASN A 31 14.46 4.54 14.59
C ASN A 31 13.85 4.50 13.19
N GLN A 32 13.20 5.60 12.80
CA GLN A 32 12.49 5.71 11.52
C GLN A 32 13.39 5.78 10.28
N THR A 33 14.71 5.86 10.46
CA THR A 33 15.67 5.75 9.35
C THR A 33 16.12 4.31 9.11
N LYS A 34 15.83 3.41 10.06
CA LYS A 34 16.17 1.99 9.97
C LYS A 34 14.96 1.18 9.52
N VAL A 35 15.09 0.59 8.34
CA VAL A 35 14.07 -0.32 7.80
C VAL A 35 14.15 -1.69 8.49
N ARG A 36 13.00 -2.22 8.90
CA ARG A 36 12.85 -3.57 9.47
C ARG A 36 12.55 -4.61 8.39
N VAL A 37 11.63 -4.32 7.49
CA VAL A 37 11.22 -5.23 6.42
C VAL A 37 10.71 -4.44 5.22
N ILE A 38 10.95 -4.93 4.01
CA ILE A 38 10.38 -4.41 2.76
C ILE A 38 9.62 -5.53 2.06
N TYR A 39 8.36 -5.25 1.75
CA TYR A 39 7.50 -6.10 0.93
C TYR A 39 7.45 -5.55 -0.49
N GLU A 40 7.77 -6.36 -1.49
CA GLU A 40 7.47 -6.10 -2.89
C GLU A 40 6.06 -6.61 -3.20
N LEU A 41 5.25 -5.78 -3.86
CA LEU A 41 3.90 -6.11 -4.28
C LEU A 41 3.70 -5.85 -5.78
N ASP A 42 2.87 -6.70 -6.38
CA ASP A 42 2.37 -6.50 -7.72
C ASP A 42 1.37 -5.34 -7.76
N VAL A 43 1.46 -4.56 -8.84
CA VAL A 43 0.62 -3.37 -9.05
C VAL A 43 -0.85 -3.74 -9.06
N ASP A 44 -1.20 -4.84 -9.73
CA ASP A 44 -2.59 -5.31 -9.85
C ASP A 44 -3.20 -5.70 -8.50
N VAL A 45 -2.39 -6.26 -7.60
CA VAL A 45 -2.81 -6.64 -6.24
C VAL A 45 -3.13 -5.39 -5.41
N VAL A 46 -2.27 -4.37 -5.46
CA VAL A 46 -2.48 -3.09 -4.77
C VAL A 46 -3.66 -2.33 -5.38
N LEU A 47 -3.81 -2.37 -6.70
CA LEU A 47 -4.91 -1.74 -7.42
C LEU A 47 -6.26 -2.35 -7.02
N ALA A 48 -6.36 -3.68 -7.02
CA ALA A 48 -7.58 -4.40 -6.66
C ALA A 48 -8.03 -4.08 -5.23
N GLU A 49 -7.09 -4.07 -4.27
CA GLU A 49 -7.39 -3.70 -2.89
C GLU A 49 -7.80 -2.22 -2.75
N THR A 50 -7.14 -1.33 -3.49
CA THR A 50 -7.50 0.09 -3.52
C THR A 50 -8.92 0.28 -4.02
N ILE A 51 -9.29 -0.35 -5.14
CA ILE A 51 -10.66 -0.30 -5.68
C ILE A 51 -11.64 -0.86 -4.65
N ARG A 52 -11.33 -2.00 -4.01
CA ARG A 52 -12.17 -2.61 -2.97
C ARG A 52 -12.42 -1.65 -1.80
N GLN A 53 -11.39 -0.95 -1.31
CA GLN A 53 -11.53 0.02 -0.22
C GLN A 53 -12.34 1.25 -0.65
N LEU A 54 -12.09 1.76 -1.86
CA LEU A 54 -12.85 2.87 -2.43
C LEU A 54 -14.34 2.53 -2.56
N ASP A 55 -14.67 1.36 -3.12
CA ASP A 55 -16.06 0.99 -3.35
C ASP A 55 -16.83 0.69 -2.06
N ARG A 56 -16.14 0.21 -1.02
CA ARG A 56 -16.74 -0.03 0.30
C ARG A 56 -16.83 1.21 1.17
N SER A 57 -16.05 2.26 0.88
CA SER A 57 -16.09 3.48 1.66
C SER A 57 -17.41 4.23 1.45
N ARG A 58 -18.13 4.46 2.55
CA ARG A 58 -19.30 5.36 2.58
C ARG A 58 -18.89 6.84 2.70
N ASN A 59 -17.64 7.09 3.07
CA ASN A 59 -17.06 8.41 3.28
C ASN A 59 -16.14 8.78 2.12
N VAL A 60 -15.94 10.09 1.95
CA VAL A 60 -14.86 10.63 1.14
C VAL A 60 -13.55 10.24 1.82
N ILE A 61 -12.82 9.30 1.23
CA ILE A 61 -11.49 8.89 1.70
C ILE A 61 -10.42 9.54 0.83
N SER A 62 -9.60 10.39 1.45
CA SER A 62 -8.46 11.06 0.83
C SER A 62 -7.20 10.18 0.78
N HIS A 63 -7.15 9.13 1.60
CA HIS A 63 -6.01 8.23 1.71
C HIS A 63 -6.49 6.78 1.79
N VAL A 64 -5.81 5.89 1.07
CA VAL A 64 -6.01 4.45 1.12
C VAL A 64 -4.83 3.85 1.88
N GLY A 65 -5.14 3.14 2.97
CA GLY A 65 -4.15 2.58 3.88
C GLY A 65 -3.94 1.09 3.64
N PHE A 66 -2.70 0.65 3.86
CA PHE A 66 -2.33 -0.76 3.85
C PHE A 66 -1.62 -1.09 5.15
N ASN A 67 -2.10 -2.11 5.86
CA ASN A 67 -1.45 -2.56 7.08
C ASN A 67 -0.40 -3.64 6.76
N GLU A 68 0.53 -3.86 7.70
CA GLU A 68 1.61 -4.83 7.53
C GLU A 68 1.09 -6.26 7.33
N VAL A 69 0.01 -6.64 8.03
CA VAL A 69 -0.58 -7.99 7.91
C VAL A 69 -1.02 -8.26 6.48
N TRP A 70 -1.66 -7.28 5.83
CA TRP A 70 -2.06 -7.37 4.44
C TRP A 70 -0.85 -7.40 3.50
N ALA A 71 0.15 -6.55 3.74
CA ALA A 71 1.38 -6.52 2.94
C ALA A 71 2.13 -7.85 3.01
N ARG A 72 2.23 -8.46 4.19
CA ARG A 72 2.84 -9.77 4.42
C ARG A 72 2.11 -10.90 3.71
N LYS A 73 0.78 -10.83 3.64
CA LYS A 73 -0.04 -11.87 3.01
C LYS A 73 0.05 -11.85 1.48
N HIS A 74 0.18 -10.67 0.87
CA HIS A 74 0.09 -10.51 -0.59
C HIS A 74 1.41 -10.12 -1.26
N GLY A 75 2.40 -9.70 -0.47
CA GLY A 75 3.71 -9.31 -0.95
C GLY A 75 4.77 -10.37 -0.70
N LYS A 76 5.91 -10.18 -1.36
CA LYS A 76 7.13 -10.95 -1.14
C LYS A 76 8.10 -10.12 -0.29
N ILE A 77 8.68 -10.72 0.75
CA ILE A 77 9.78 -10.08 1.48
C ILE A 77 11.00 -10.01 0.56
N VAL A 78 11.48 -8.80 0.29
CA VAL A 78 12.70 -8.54 -0.50
C VAL A 78 13.85 -8.00 0.33
N PHE A 79 13.54 -7.51 1.54
CA PHE A 79 14.51 -7.14 2.54
C PHE A 79 13.92 -7.44 3.91
N GLU A 80 14.72 -8.00 4.81
CA GLU A 80 14.38 -8.14 6.22
C GLU A 80 15.67 -7.95 7.01
N ASP A 81 15.63 -7.03 7.97
CA ASP A 81 16.73 -6.80 8.89
C ASP A 81 16.84 -8.00 9.83
N ARG A 82 17.63 -8.98 9.41
CA ARG A 82 18.02 -10.14 10.22
C ARG A 82 19.05 -9.71 11.25
N ARG A 83 18.66 -8.88 12.21
CA ARG A 83 19.40 -8.87 13.48
C ARG A 83 19.10 -10.20 14.16
N SER A 84 20.05 -11.12 14.10
CA SER A 84 20.14 -12.22 15.07
C SER A 84 20.06 -11.61 16.47
N PRO A 85 19.31 -12.22 17.41
CA PRO A 85 19.39 -11.85 18.82
C PRO A 85 20.83 -11.92 19.34
#